data_AF-A0A917VFH9-F1
#
_entry.id   AF-A0A917VFH9-F1
#
_cell.length_a   1.000
_cell.length_b   1.000
_cell.length_c   1.000
_cell.angle_alpha   90.00
_cell.angle_beta   90.00
_cell.angle_gamma   90.00
#
_symmetry.space_group_name_H-M   'P 1'
#
loop_
_entity.id
_entity.type
_entity.pdbx_description
1 polymer ?
#
loop_
_entity_poly.entity_id
_entity_poly.type
_entity_poly.pdbx_seq_one_letter_code
_entity_poly.pdbx_strand_id
1 'polypeptide(L)'
;MRARARCPAILLVVCTESAVAQWCATPIEMGHPGWRLAPVVAGPHNVPVVTDPLAAVNAPELAVLSAVAHGGDVEVQAITKALLAALEAIDERRARLYADFVLMMLPEAGRKHLEELMIAGTYEYQSGFARKYVAEGKAEGRAEALLLMLDARGIAVSEEARGRILGCAESARLDEWIQRAVTVESVDDLFS
;
A
#
# COMPACT_ATOMS: atom_id res chain seq x y z
N MET A 1 13.76 -24.23 3.41
CA MET A 1 13.27 -23.42 4.55
C MET A 1 13.59 -24.04 5.91
N ARG A 2 13.03 -25.21 6.28
CA ARG A 2 13.32 -25.88 7.58
C ARG A 2 14.81 -25.98 7.93
N ALA A 3 15.64 -26.48 7.01
CA ALA A 3 17.08 -26.62 7.26
C ALA A 3 17.80 -25.28 7.48
N ARG A 4 17.33 -24.21 6.81
CA ARG A 4 17.90 -22.86 6.92
C ARG A 4 17.44 -22.15 8.20
N ALA A 5 16.15 -22.20 8.51
CA ALA A 5 15.54 -21.52 9.65
C ALA A 5 15.61 -22.33 10.95
N ARG A 6 16.02 -23.61 10.88
CA ARG A 6 16.14 -24.55 12.00
C ARG A 6 14.84 -24.71 12.81
N CYS A 7 13.69 -24.51 12.18
CA CYS A 7 12.37 -24.67 12.78
C CYS A 7 11.42 -25.45 11.86
N PRO A 8 10.32 -26.04 12.39
CA PRO A 8 9.23 -26.54 11.57
C PRO A 8 8.75 -25.47 10.58
N ALA A 9 8.44 -25.86 9.34
CA ALA A 9 7.96 -24.97 8.31
C ALA A 9 6.61 -25.47 7.80
N ILE A 10 5.68 -24.55 7.59
CA ILE A 10 4.37 -24.80 6.99
C ILE A 10 4.26 -24.08 5.64
N LEU A 11 3.39 -24.60 4.77
CA LEU A 11 2.96 -23.88 3.58
C LEU A 11 1.67 -23.12 3.93
N LEU A 12 1.75 -21.78 3.97
CA LEU A 12 0.59 -20.91 4.07
C LEU A 12 0.23 -20.43 2.66
N VAL A 13 -1.03 -20.58 2.28
CA VAL A 13 -1.59 -20.03 1.03
C VAL A 13 -2.63 -18.98 1.41
N VAL A 14 -2.47 -17.77 0.89
CA VAL A 14 -3.43 -16.68 1.07
C VAL A 14 -4.24 -16.52 -0.22
N CYS A 15 -5.56 -16.59 -0.11
CA CYS A 15 -6.48 -16.57 -1.24
C CYS A 15 -7.51 -15.46 -1.05
N THR A 16 -7.85 -14.78 -2.14
CA THR A 16 -8.93 -13.79 -2.21
C THR A 16 -10.26 -14.41 -2.63
N GLU A 17 -10.24 -15.60 -3.24
CA GLU A 17 -11.43 -16.29 -3.75
C GLU A 17 -11.67 -17.62 -3.03
N SER A 18 -12.91 -17.87 -2.62
CA SER A 18 -13.28 -19.09 -1.89
C SER A 18 -13.04 -20.38 -2.69
N ALA A 19 -13.30 -20.38 -4.00
CA ALA A 19 -13.08 -21.56 -4.84
C ALA A 19 -11.59 -21.92 -4.93
N VAL A 20 -10.72 -20.92 -5.12
CA VAL A 20 -9.26 -21.09 -5.13
C VAL A 20 -8.78 -21.56 -3.76
N ALA A 21 -9.30 -20.99 -2.67
CA ALA A 21 -8.94 -21.37 -1.31
C ALA A 21 -9.28 -22.84 -1.01
N GLN A 22 -10.47 -23.30 -1.41
CA GLN A 22 -10.88 -24.70 -1.26
C GLN A 22 -10.00 -25.64 -2.09
N TRP A 23 -9.68 -25.27 -3.33
CA TRP A 23 -8.77 -26.04 -4.16
C TRP A 23 -7.37 -26.14 -3.53
N CYS A 24 -6.81 -25.01 -3.07
CA CYS A 24 -5.51 -24.97 -2.40
C CYS A 24 -5.46 -25.75 -1.08
N ALA A 25 -6.60 -26.01 -0.43
CA ALA A 25 -6.66 -26.83 0.78
C ALA A 25 -6.53 -28.33 0.51
N THR A 26 -6.57 -28.75 -0.77
CA THR A 26 -6.41 -30.16 -1.16
C THR A 26 -5.01 -30.64 -0.79
N PRO A 27 -4.88 -31.76 -0.05
CA PRO A 27 -3.56 -32.28 0.29
C PRO A 27 -2.75 -32.69 -0.95
N ILE A 28 -1.45 -32.39 -0.92
CA ILE A 28 -0.49 -32.64 -2.01
C ILE A 28 0.32 -33.89 -1.67
N GLU A 29 0.28 -34.89 -2.57
CA GLU A 29 1.13 -36.08 -2.47
C GLU A 29 2.56 -35.74 -2.91
N MET A 30 3.52 -35.83 -1.98
CA MET A 30 4.90 -35.40 -2.20
C MET A 30 5.80 -36.50 -2.80
N GLY A 31 5.24 -37.66 -3.13
CA GLY A 31 5.92 -38.78 -3.77
C GLY A 31 6.67 -39.75 -2.83
N HIS A 32 6.92 -39.39 -1.57
CA HIS A 32 7.47 -40.31 -0.56
C HIS A 32 6.35 -41.00 0.23
N PRO A 33 6.45 -42.30 0.54
CA PRO A 33 5.42 -43.01 1.31
C PRO A 33 5.07 -42.31 2.63
N GLY A 34 3.77 -42.04 2.83
CA GLY A 34 3.25 -41.38 4.03
C GLY A 34 3.50 -39.86 4.09
N TRP A 35 4.18 -39.26 3.11
CA TRP A 35 4.40 -37.82 3.07
C TRP A 35 3.35 -37.10 2.22
N ARG A 36 2.35 -36.57 2.92
CA ARG A 36 1.32 -35.71 2.38
C ARG A 36 1.44 -34.31 2.99
N LEU A 37 1.48 -33.29 2.15
CA LEU A 37 1.48 -31.89 2.58
C LEU A 37 0.05 -31.34 2.53
N ALA A 38 -0.52 -30.98 3.68
CA ALA A 38 -1.77 -30.24 3.75
C ALA A 38 -1.45 -28.74 3.93
N PRO A 39 -1.72 -27.89 2.93
CA PRO A 39 -1.49 -26.45 3.06
C PRO A 39 -2.40 -25.85 4.14
N VAL A 40 -1.88 -24.88 4.89
CA VAL A 40 -2.71 -23.98 5.69
C VAL A 40 -3.23 -22.91 4.75
N VAL A 41 -4.54 -22.80 4.59
CA VAL A 41 -5.14 -21.81 3.67
C VAL A 41 -5.82 -20.73 4.48
N ALA A 42 -5.55 -19.46 4.16
CA ALA A 42 -6.27 -18.30 4.66
C ALA A 42 -7.05 -17.67 3.49
N GLY A 43 -8.37 -17.61 3.61
CA GLY A 43 -9.22 -16.98 2.60
C GLY A 43 -10.59 -16.58 3.14
N PRO A 44 -11.53 -16.16 2.27
CA PRO A 44 -12.78 -15.52 2.71
C PRO A 44 -13.64 -16.38 3.64
N HIS A 45 -13.52 -17.70 3.58
CA HIS A 45 -14.33 -18.63 4.38
C HIS A 45 -13.82 -18.85 5.82
N ASN A 46 -12.58 -18.48 6.13
CA ASN A 46 -11.97 -18.74 7.44
C ASN A 46 -11.17 -17.59 8.04
N VAL A 47 -10.88 -16.55 7.26
CA VAL A 47 -10.34 -15.30 7.78
C VAL A 47 -11.52 -14.48 8.32
N PRO A 48 -11.52 -14.08 9.60
CA PRO A 48 -12.57 -13.26 10.16
C PRO A 48 -12.55 -11.85 9.55
N VAL A 49 -13.73 -11.26 9.38
CA VAL A 49 -13.87 -9.85 9.02
C VAL A 49 -13.46 -8.99 10.23
N VAL A 50 -12.53 -8.06 10.01
CA VAL A 50 -12.08 -7.09 11.02
C VAL A 50 -12.55 -5.70 10.62
N THR A 51 -13.55 -5.18 11.33
CA THR A 51 -14.10 -3.83 11.13
C THR A 51 -13.82 -2.87 12.28
N ASP A 52 -13.47 -3.39 13.47
CA ASP A 52 -13.13 -2.59 14.64
C ASP A 52 -11.65 -2.15 14.60
N PRO A 53 -11.37 -0.82 14.59
CA PRO A 53 -10.01 -0.30 14.66
C PRO A 53 -9.21 -0.77 15.87
N LEU A 54 -9.83 -0.91 17.05
CA LEU A 54 -9.10 -1.34 18.25
C LEU A 54 -8.69 -2.81 18.17
N ALA A 55 -9.58 -3.68 17.70
CA ALA A 55 -9.24 -5.08 17.40
C ALA A 55 -8.10 -5.16 16.36
N ALA A 56 -8.14 -4.32 15.32
CA ALA A 56 -7.12 -4.30 14.28
C ALA A 56 -5.74 -3.85 14.79
N VAL A 57 -5.68 -2.84 15.67
CA VAL A 57 -4.43 -2.40 16.31
C VAL A 57 -3.81 -3.52 17.15
N ASN A 58 -4.64 -4.31 17.84
CA ASN A 58 -4.16 -5.43 18.65
C ASN A 58 -3.75 -6.66 17.81
N ALA A 59 -4.20 -6.75 16.56
CA ALA A 59 -3.87 -7.84 15.64
C ALA A 59 -3.64 -7.34 14.19
N PRO A 60 -2.55 -6.61 13.91
CA PRO A 60 -2.32 -5.98 12.61
C PRO A 60 -2.26 -6.98 11.45
N GLU A 61 -1.65 -8.15 11.64
CA GLU A 61 -1.59 -9.21 10.63
C GLU A 61 -2.98 -9.75 10.27
N LEU A 62 -3.88 -9.82 11.26
CA LEU A 62 -5.25 -10.24 11.02
C LEU A 62 -6.03 -9.18 10.25
N ALA A 63 -5.81 -7.89 10.55
CA ALA A 63 -6.39 -6.80 9.78
C ALA A 63 -5.94 -6.82 8.31
N VAL A 64 -4.65 -7.11 8.06
CA VAL A 64 -4.09 -7.29 6.71
C VAL A 64 -4.75 -8.47 5.99
N LEU A 65 -4.82 -9.65 6.63
CA LEU A 65 -5.47 -10.83 6.04
C LEU A 65 -6.96 -10.59 5.78
N SER A 66 -7.66 -9.91 6.70
CA SER A 66 -9.06 -9.52 6.53
C SER A 66 -9.24 -8.61 5.32
N ALA A 67 -8.40 -7.60 5.15
CA ALA A 67 -8.47 -6.70 4.01
C ALA A 67 -8.24 -7.42 2.67
N VAL A 68 -7.32 -8.39 2.63
CA VAL A 68 -7.08 -9.22 1.44
C VAL A 68 -8.26 -10.14 1.15
N ALA A 69 -8.79 -10.82 2.17
CA ALA A 69 -9.85 -11.79 2.02
C ALA A 69 -11.21 -11.14 1.67
N HIS A 70 -11.46 -9.92 2.16
CA HIS A 70 -12.79 -9.30 2.17
C HIS A 70 -12.84 -7.94 1.46
N GLY A 71 -11.81 -7.58 0.69
CA GLY A 71 -11.70 -6.27 0.03
C GLY A 71 -12.73 -5.95 -1.05
N GLY A 72 -13.63 -6.89 -1.38
CA GLY A 72 -14.76 -6.69 -2.29
C GLY A 72 -16.14 -6.79 -1.60
N ASP A 73 -16.18 -6.83 -0.27
CA ASP A 73 -17.42 -7.02 0.50
C ASP A 73 -18.14 -5.67 0.77
N VAL A 74 -19.41 -5.72 1.20
CA VAL A 74 -20.23 -4.55 1.55
C VAL A 74 -19.64 -3.76 2.72
N GLU A 75 -18.86 -4.40 3.60
CA GLU A 75 -18.21 -3.77 4.76
C GLU A 75 -16.81 -3.20 4.46
N VAL A 76 -16.38 -3.19 3.20
CA VAL A 76 -15.03 -2.78 2.77
C VAL A 76 -14.58 -1.41 3.34
N GLN A 77 -15.51 -0.46 3.54
CA GLN A 77 -15.17 0.81 4.17
C GLN A 77 -14.71 0.66 5.62
N ALA A 78 -15.41 -0.16 6.42
CA ALA A 78 -15.07 -0.40 7.82
C ALA A 78 -13.78 -1.23 7.93
N ILE A 79 -13.61 -2.21 7.05
CA ILE A 79 -12.38 -3.02 6.95
C ILE A 79 -11.18 -2.13 6.61
N THR A 80 -11.34 -1.23 5.64
CA THR A 80 -10.29 -0.27 5.25
C THR A 80 -9.92 0.65 6.42
N LYS A 81 -10.90 1.16 7.16
CA LYS A 81 -10.65 1.97 8.37
C LYS A 81 -9.87 1.19 9.43
N ALA A 82 -10.26 -0.05 9.69
CA ALA A 82 -9.60 -0.90 10.66
C ALA A 82 -8.14 -1.21 10.25
N LEU A 83 -7.92 -1.53 8.98
CA LEU A 83 -6.57 -1.72 8.41
C LEU A 83 -5.71 -0.47 8.60
N LEU A 84 -6.22 0.70 8.24
CA LEU A 84 -5.47 1.96 8.33
C LEU A 84 -5.09 2.30 9.78
N ALA A 85 -5.96 2.02 10.75
CA ALA A 85 -5.64 2.17 12.17
C ALA A 85 -4.52 1.19 12.61
N ALA A 86 -4.56 -0.05 12.14
CA ALA A 86 -3.50 -1.02 12.42
C ALA A 86 -2.15 -0.62 11.82
N LEU A 87 -2.13 -0.11 10.58
CA LEU A 87 -0.92 0.35 9.90
C LEU A 87 -0.31 1.59 10.58
N GLU A 88 -1.14 2.46 11.15
CA GLU A 88 -0.66 3.61 11.92
C GLU A 88 -0.02 3.22 13.26
N ALA A 89 -0.47 2.11 13.87
CA ALA A 89 0.01 1.67 15.17
C ALA A 89 1.33 0.87 15.15
N ILE A 90 1.85 0.53 13.97
CA ILE A 90 3.07 -0.27 13.81
C ILE A 90 4.23 0.54 13.22
N ASP A 91 5.45 -0.03 13.24
CA ASP A 91 6.61 0.65 12.65
C ASP A 91 6.47 0.85 11.14
N GLU A 92 7.04 1.94 10.65
CA GLU A 92 6.92 2.41 9.27
C GLU A 92 7.32 1.35 8.23
N ARG A 93 8.37 0.57 8.51
CA ARG A 93 8.84 -0.46 7.58
C ARG A 93 7.82 -1.59 7.45
N ARG A 94 7.21 -2.04 8.55
CA ARG A 94 6.11 -3.03 8.50
C ARG A 94 4.87 -2.44 7.87
N ALA A 95 4.52 -1.20 8.20
CA ALA A 95 3.35 -0.53 7.65
C ALA A 95 3.41 -0.46 6.12
N ARG A 96 4.56 -0.08 5.55
CA ARG A 96 4.80 -0.10 4.09
C ARG A 96 4.68 -1.50 3.50
N LEU A 97 5.40 -2.47 4.08
CA LEU A 97 5.36 -3.85 3.60
C LEU A 97 3.94 -4.43 3.56
N TYR A 98 3.14 -4.13 4.59
CA TYR A 98 1.76 -4.61 4.68
C TYR A 98 0.83 -3.86 3.72
N ALA A 99 0.99 -2.55 3.57
CA ALA A 99 0.23 -1.78 2.57
C ALA A 99 0.51 -2.29 1.15
N ASP A 100 1.77 -2.50 0.79
CA ASP A 100 2.18 -3.04 -0.51
C ASP A 100 1.60 -4.43 -0.74
N PHE A 101 1.64 -5.30 0.28
CA PHE A 101 1.07 -6.63 0.20
C PHE A 101 -0.44 -6.60 -0.04
N VAL A 102 -1.19 -5.75 0.68
CA VAL A 102 -2.63 -5.61 0.48
C VAL A 102 -2.93 -5.11 -0.94
N LEU A 103 -2.26 -4.05 -1.39
CA LEU A 103 -2.46 -3.50 -2.73
C LEU A 103 -2.14 -4.51 -3.82
N MET A 104 -1.07 -5.29 -3.67
CA MET A 104 -0.68 -6.34 -4.61
C MET A 104 -1.76 -7.43 -4.70
N MET A 105 -2.34 -7.84 -3.56
CA MET A 105 -3.29 -8.94 -3.50
C MET A 105 -4.73 -8.54 -3.87
N LEU A 106 -5.12 -7.27 -3.71
CA LEU A 106 -6.47 -6.82 -4.06
C LEU A 106 -6.75 -6.97 -5.57
N PRO A 107 -7.91 -7.50 -5.97
CA PRO A 107 -8.36 -7.49 -7.35
C PRO A 107 -8.64 -6.03 -7.81
N GLU A 108 -8.66 -5.78 -9.12
CA GLU A 108 -8.82 -4.43 -9.69
C GLU A 108 -10.05 -3.69 -9.13
N ALA A 109 -11.18 -4.38 -8.96
CA ALA A 109 -12.38 -3.81 -8.35
C ALA A 109 -12.16 -3.35 -6.91
N GLY A 110 -11.45 -4.14 -6.10
CA GLY A 110 -11.10 -3.79 -4.72
C GLY A 110 -10.10 -2.64 -4.64
N ARG A 111 -9.13 -2.58 -5.57
CA ARG A 111 -8.21 -1.44 -5.70
C ARG A 111 -8.93 -0.16 -6.06
N LYS A 112 -9.78 -0.18 -7.09
CA LYS A 112 -10.62 0.97 -7.48
C LYS A 112 -11.51 1.43 -6.35
N HIS A 113 -12.12 0.51 -5.62
CA HIS A 113 -12.94 0.88 -4.48
C HIS A 113 -12.11 1.56 -3.38
N LEU A 114 -10.91 1.04 -3.08
CA LEU A 114 -9.98 1.68 -2.14
C LEU A 114 -9.55 3.07 -2.61
N GLU A 115 -9.25 3.23 -3.90
CA GLU A 115 -8.93 4.51 -4.54
C GLU A 115 -10.10 5.49 -4.46
N GLU A 116 -11.32 5.06 -4.78
CA GLU A 116 -12.54 5.87 -4.66
C GLU A 116 -12.76 6.34 -3.23
N LEU A 117 -12.56 5.48 -2.23
CA LEU A 117 -12.63 5.88 -0.83
C LEU A 117 -11.55 6.92 -0.47
N MET A 118 -10.37 6.85 -1.08
CA MET A 118 -9.31 7.84 -0.88
C MET A 118 -9.53 9.15 -1.64
N ILE A 119 -10.22 9.13 -2.77
CA ILE A 119 -10.47 10.29 -3.66
C ILE A 119 -11.75 11.03 -3.30
N ALA A 120 -12.81 10.34 -2.87
CA ALA A 120 -14.16 10.90 -2.76
C ALA A 120 -14.33 12.03 -1.72
N GLY A 121 -13.27 12.47 -1.04
CA GLY A 121 -13.27 13.64 -0.16
C GLY A 121 -14.15 13.50 1.10
N THR A 122 -14.92 12.42 1.20
CA THR A 122 -15.72 12.02 2.36
C THR A 122 -14.90 11.22 3.38
N TYR A 123 -13.74 10.73 2.96
CA TYR A 123 -12.71 10.21 3.85
C TYR A 123 -11.77 11.35 4.22
N GLU A 124 -12.13 12.15 5.23
CA GLU A 124 -11.10 12.86 5.99
C GLU A 124 -10.12 11.79 6.44
N TYR A 125 -8.85 11.89 6.03
CA TYR A 125 -7.82 10.92 6.39
C TYR A 125 -7.67 10.87 7.92
N GLN A 126 -8.47 10.03 8.58
CA GLN A 126 -8.51 9.99 10.04
C GLN A 126 -7.21 9.41 10.57
N SER A 127 -6.63 8.43 9.86
CA SER A 127 -5.33 7.90 10.22
C SER A 127 -4.18 8.82 9.82
N GLY A 128 -3.20 8.98 10.71
CA GLY A 128 -1.93 9.63 10.41
C GLY A 128 -1.16 8.90 9.30
N PHE A 129 -1.33 7.57 9.18
CA PHE A 129 -0.79 6.79 8.08
C PHE A 129 -1.29 7.30 6.73
N ALA A 130 -2.61 7.35 6.51
CA ALA A 130 -3.15 7.78 5.22
C ALA A 130 -2.80 9.24 4.91
N ARG A 131 -2.83 10.14 5.91
CA ARG A 131 -2.40 11.54 5.75
C ARG A 131 -0.96 11.65 5.27
N LYS A 132 -0.04 10.91 5.91
CA LYS A 132 1.38 10.93 5.58
C LYS A 132 1.62 10.49 4.14
N TYR A 133 1.14 9.31 3.75
CA TYR A 133 1.41 8.76 2.42
C TYR A 133 0.71 9.53 1.29
N VAL A 134 -0.46 10.10 1.55
CA VAL A 134 -1.11 10.99 0.57
C VAL A 134 -0.34 12.30 0.42
N ALA A 135 0.16 12.87 1.51
CA ALA A 135 0.98 14.08 1.46
C ALA A 135 2.30 13.83 0.71
N GLU A 136 2.96 12.69 0.97
CA GLU A 136 4.15 12.23 0.25
C GLU A 136 3.84 12.07 -1.25
N GLY A 137 2.81 11.32 -1.63
CA GLY A 137 2.44 11.13 -3.04
C GLY A 137 2.04 12.43 -3.76
N LYS A 138 1.40 13.38 -3.06
CA LYS A 138 1.13 14.72 -3.61
C LYS A 138 2.40 15.53 -3.85
N ALA A 139 3.37 15.45 -2.93
CA ALA A 139 4.66 16.12 -3.10
C ALA A 139 5.45 15.50 -4.26
N GLU A 140 5.55 14.17 -4.33
CA GLU A 140 6.20 13.46 -5.43
C GLU A 140 5.57 13.83 -6.78
N GLY A 141 4.24 13.75 -6.91
CA GLY A 141 3.54 14.10 -8.15
C GLY A 141 3.73 15.57 -8.57
N ARG A 142 3.81 16.50 -7.60
CA ARG A 142 4.13 17.91 -7.88
C ARG A 142 5.57 18.09 -8.36
N ALA A 143 6.52 17.41 -7.73
CA ALA A 143 7.93 17.44 -8.11
C ALA A 143 8.11 16.90 -9.55
N GLU A 144 7.45 15.79 -9.88
CA GLU A 144 7.44 15.23 -11.24
C GLU A 144 6.80 16.20 -12.25
N ALA A 145 5.65 16.79 -11.92
CA ALA A 145 4.98 17.77 -12.77
C ALA A 145 5.85 19.01 -13.02
N LEU A 146 6.57 19.49 -12.00
CA LEU A 146 7.52 20.58 -12.11
C LEU A 146 8.67 20.24 -13.06
N LEU A 147 9.28 19.05 -12.93
CA LEU A 147 10.33 18.60 -13.83
C LEU A 147 9.84 18.49 -15.28
N LEU A 148 8.63 17.95 -15.48
CA LEU A 148 8.01 17.86 -16.79
C LEU A 148 7.77 19.26 -17.40
N MET A 149 7.35 20.23 -16.58
CA MET A 149 7.17 21.62 -17.03
C MET A 149 8.50 22.27 -17.45
N LEU A 150 9.56 22.09 -16.67
CA LEU A 150 10.88 22.64 -16.99
C LEU A 150 11.43 22.04 -18.29
N ASP A 151 11.27 20.72 -18.47
CA ASP A 151 11.64 20.02 -19.71
C ASP A 151 10.84 20.54 -20.92
N ALA A 152 9.52 20.69 -20.77
CA ALA A 152 8.67 21.25 -21.81
C ALA A 152 9.04 22.71 -22.19
N ARG A 153 9.62 23.46 -21.25
CA ARG A 153 10.15 24.82 -21.48
C ARG A 153 11.59 24.82 -22.04
N GLY A 154 12.22 23.66 -22.18
CA GLY A 154 13.61 23.54 -22.61
C GLY A 154 14.62 24.04 -21.58
N ILE A 155 14.23 24.13 -20.31
CA ILE A 155 15.13 24.55 -19.22
C ILE A 155 15.93 23.33 -18.78
N ALA A 156 17.26 23.40 -18.95
CA ALA A 156 18.14 22.33 -18.51
C ALA A 156 18.14 22.22 -16.98
N VAL A 157 17.84 21.01 -16.48
CA VAL A 157 17.83 20.69 -15.05
C VAL A 157 19.07 19.84 -14.74
N SER A 158 19.94 20.31 -13.86
CA SER A 158 21.08 19.54 -13.38
C SER A 158 20.63 18.38 -12.48
N GLU A 159 21.43 17.32 -12.35
CA GLU A 159 21.12 16.22 -11.42
C GLU A 159 20.98 16.69 -9.97
N GLU A 160 21.72 17.73 -9.57
CA GLU A 160 21.60 18.33 -8.25
C GLU A 160 20.25 19.04 -8.06
N ALA A 161 19.82 19.84 -9.05
CA ALA A 161 18.52 20.49 -9.03
C ALA A 161 17.38 19.47 -9.08
N ARG A 162 17.52 18.41 -9.89
CA ARG A 162 16.58 17.29 -9.97
C ARG A 162 16.45 16.57 -8.64
N GLY A 163 17.57 16.27 -7.98
CA GLY A 163 17.60 15.68 -6.64
C GLY A 163 16.93 16.57 -5.59
N ARG A 164 17.15 17.90 -5.66
CA ARG A 164 16.51 18.88 -4.78
C ARG A 164 14.99 18.95 -4.99
N ILE A 165 14.52 18.89 -6.23
CA ILE A 165 13.09 18.91 -6.56
C ILE A 165 12.41 17.62 -6.08
N LEU A 166 12.94 16.45 -6.46
CA LEU A 166 12.37 15.16 -6.08
C LEU A 166 12.44 14.88 -4.57
N GLY A 167 13.47 15.40 -3.88
CA GLY A 167 13.61 15.25 -2.44
C GLY A 167 12.75 16.20 -1.60
N CYS A 168 11.98 17.10 -2.22
CA CYS A 168 11.16 18.07 -1.49
C CYS A 168 9.83 17.44 -1.04
N ALA A 169 9.66 17.23 0.27
CA ALA A 169 8.41 16.75 0.85
C ALA A 169 7.40 17.89 1.16
N GLU A 170 7.82 19.15 1.03
CA GLU A 170 7.00 20.32 1.37
C GLU A 170 6.16 20.76 0.17
N SER A 171 4.89 20.34 0.16
CA SER A 171 3.93 20.66 -0.89
C SER A 171 3.81 22.16 -1.20
N ALA A 172 3.81 23.04 -0.20
CA ALA A 172 3.70 24.48 -0.41
C ALA A 172 4.90 25.05 -1.18
N ARG A 173 6.10 24.55 -0.89
CA ARG A 173 7.33 24.95 -1.56
C ARG A 173 7.35 24.48 -3.02
N LEU A 174 6.85 23.27 -3.28
CA LEU A 174 6.66 22.78 -4.64
C LEU A 174 5.64 23.62 -5.42
N ASP A 175 4.55 24.06 -4.78
CA ASP A 175 3.56 24.95 -5.41
C ASP A 175 4.19 26.31 -5.79
N GLU A 176 5.02 26.89 -4.92
CA GLU A 176 5.79 28.11 -5.23
C GLU A 176 6.74 27.92 -6.41
N TRP A 177 7.47 26.81 -6.44
CA TRP A 177 8.34 26.47 -7.56
C TRP A 177 7.57 26.26 -8.85
N ILE A 178 6.42 25.59 -8.82
CA ILE A 178 5.55 25.43 -10.00
C ILE A 178 5.10 26.80 -10.53
N GLN A 179 4.72 27.74 -9.66
CA GLN A 179 4.33 29.08 -10.08
C GLN A 179 5.51 29.85 -10.72
N ARG A 180 6.70 29.75 -10.12
CA ARG A 180 7.92 30.37 -10.67
C ARG A 180 8.38 29.72 -11.97
N ALA A 181 8.22 28.41 -12.10
CA ALA A 181 8.58 27.62 -13.28
C ALA A 181 7.83 28.05 -14.55
N VAL A 182 6.80 28.89 -14.44
CA VAL A 182 6.11 29.49 -15.59
C VAL A 182 6.94 30.62 -16.22
N THR A 183 7.72 31.37 -15.44
CA THR A 183 8.38 32.61 -15.89
C THR A 183 9.90 32.56 -15.89
N VAL A 184 10.52 31.77 -15.02
CA VAL A 184 11.99 31.71 -14.89
C VAL A 184 12.68 31.29 -16.20
N GLU A 185 13.88 31.76 -16.47
CA GLU A 185 14.65 31.38 -17.67
C GLU A 185 15.69 30.29 -17.37
N SER A 186 16.00 30.06 -16.09
CA SER A 186 16.92 29.03 -15.63
C SER A 186 16.40 28.27 -14.42
N VAL A 187 17.00 27.12 -14.13
CA VAL A 187 16.65 26.32 -12.92
C VAL A 187 17.17 26.96 -11.63
N ASP A 188 18.20 27.81 -11.70
CA ASP A 188 18.73 28.49 -10.52
C ASP A 188 17.76 29.58 -10.01
N ASP A 189 17.09 30.26 -10.95
CA ASP A 189 16.06 31.26 -10.64
C ASP A 189 14.82 30.63 -9.99
N LEU A 190 14.57 29.33 -10.22
CA LEU A 190 13.48 28.59 -9.60
C LEU A 190 13.60 28.59 -8.07
N PHE A 191 14.83 28.46 -7.59
CA PHE A 191 15.16 28.26 -6.18
C PHE A 191 15.40 29.54 -5.39
N SER A 192 15.37 30.70 -6.07
CA SER A 192 15.62 32.05 -5.53
C SER A 192 14.32 32.74 -5.17
#